data_AF-A0A3D5S2Z5-F1
#
_entry.id   AF-A0A3D5S2Z5-F1
#
_cell.length_a   1.000
_cell.length_b   1.000
_cell.length_c   1.000
_cell.angle_alpha   90.00
_cell.angle_beta   90.00
_cell.angle_gamma   90.00
#
_symmetry.space_group_name_H-M   'P 1'
#
loop_
_entity.id
_entity.type
_entity.pdbx_description
1 polymer ?
#
loop_
_entity_poly.entity_id
_entity_poly.type
_entity_poly.pdbx_seq_one_letter_code
_entity_poly.pdbx_strand_id
1 'polypeptide(L)'
;MKRLMSIVLIMMVFTVCYGWGFYAHERINRMAVFTLPPEMIKFYKHNIQYLTEKAVNPDKRRYIMKEEAARHYIDLDVYGDSALYTMPRYWNDAVEKYTEDTLQAYGIVPWHINLVKYQLTQAMLSRDIDRILRYSADIGHYIGDANVPLHTTENYNGQLTGQYGIHGFWESRLPELFFEEYDLFVGKAEYIDNTQLEAWSAVEHAHLALDSVLRFEKELAEKFAEDKKYSFEERGAMTVRVYSYEFSEEYHEMLNGMVERQMRRAIKMVGDFWFTAWVDAGQPDLNELLEFSPAEEQLNDPGETPSNLRNHESGTDVGSK
;
A
#
# COMPACT_ATOMS: atom_id res chain seq x y z
N MET A 1 -24.63 -14.01 53.00
CA MET A 1 -23.16 -13.82 52.91
C MET A 1 -22.63 -14.99 52.08
N LYS A 2 -22.00 -14.89 50.91
CA LYS A 2 -21.37 -13.81 50.16
C LYS A 2 -21.70 -14.05 48.67
N ARG A 3 -21.96 -12.98 47.92
CA ARG A 3 -22.14 -13.00 46.46
C ARG A 3 -20.77 -13.31 45.82
N LEU A 4 -20.69 -14.36 45.01
CA LEU A 4 -19.52 -14.61 44.16
C LEU A 4 -19.82 -13.96 42.80
N MET A 5 -19.33 -12.74 42.60
CA MET A 5 -19.31 -12.10 41.29
C MET A 5 -18.26 -12.80 40.44
N SER A 6 -18.69 -13.61 39.48
CA SER A 6 -17.81 -14.05 38.39
C SER A 6 -17.63 -12.88 37.43
N ILE A 7 -16.52 -12.16 37.58
CA ILE A 7 -16.04 -11.22 36.58
C ILE A 7 -15.43 -12.07 35.47
N VAL A 8 -16.18 -12.27 34.40
CA VAL A 8 -15.62 -12.79 33.14
C VAL A 8 -14.86 -11.62 32.50
N LEU A 9 -13.55 -11.59 32.73
CA LEU A 9 -12.63 -10.73 32.01
C LEU A 9 -12.56 -11.24 30.57
N ILE A 10 -13.35 -10.66 29.67
CA ILE A 10 -13.18 -10.84 28.22
C ILE A 10 -11.89 -10.10 27.87
N MET A 11 -10.78 -10.85 27.84
CA MET A 11 -9.57 -10.41 27.16
C MET A 11 -9.90 -10.38 25.67
N MET A 12 -10.29 -9.20 25.20
CA MET A 12 -10.36 -8.90 23.77
C MET A 12 -8.92 -8.82 23.28
N VAL A 13 -8.36 -9.98 22.93
CA VAL A 13 -7.09 -10.03 22.20
C VAL A 13 -7.39 -9.40 20.85
N PHE A 14 -7.01 -8.13 20.69
CA PHE A 14 -6.83 -7.54 19.37
C PHE A 14 -5.65 -8.27 18.72
N THR A 15 -5.90 -9.45 18.17
CA THR A 15 -5.02 -9.97 17.13
C THR A 15 -5.17 -9.00 15.98
N VAL A 16 -4.17 -8.14 15.81
CA VAL A 16 -3.93 -7.43 14.56
C VAL A 16 -3.79 -8.53 13.52
N CYS A 17 -4.88 -8.81 12.79
CA CYS A 17 -4.80 -9.56 11.56
C CYS A 17 -3.91 -8.71 10.66
N TYR A 18 -2.65 -9.13 10.50
CA TYR A 18 -1.78 -8.62 9.46
C TYR A 18 -2.51 -8.87 8.14
N GLY A 19 -3.13 -7.80 7.62
CA GLY A 19 -3.78 -7.79 6.32
C GLY A 19 -2.70 -8.15 5.31
N TRP A 20 -2.98 -9.13 4.48
CA TRP A 20 -1.93 -9.87 3.82
C TRP A 20 -1.14 -9.00 2.81
N GLY A 21 -1.68 -7.86 2.35
CA GLY A 21 -0.95 -6.89 1.50
C GLY A 21 0.24 -6.20 2.19
N PHE A 22 0.34 -6.28 3.52
CA PHE A 22 1.35 -5.58 4.31
C PHE A 22 2.79 -6.04 4.03
N TYR A 23 2.98 -7.34 3.79
CA TYR A 23 4.31 -7.92 3.64
C TYR A 23 5.10 -7.27 2.49
N ALA A 24 4.46 -7.06 1.33
CA ALA A 24 5.11 -6.46 0.18
C ALA A 24 5.50 -4.99 0.44
N HIS A 25 4.60 -4.17 1.00
CA HIS A 25 4.89 -2.76 1.28
C HIS A 25 6.05 -2.57 2.26
N GLU A 26 6.11 -3.37 3.32
CA GLU A 26 7.21 -3.37 4.28
C GLU A 26 8.55 -3.65 3.58
N ARG A 27 8.58 -4.68 2.72
CA ARG A 27 9.80 -5.07 1.98
C ARG A 27 10.18 -4.04 0.94
N ILE A 28 9.23 -3.46 0.20
CA ILE A 28 9.49 -2.42 -0.79
C ILE A 28 10.18 -1.22 -0.13
N ASN A 29 9.61 -0.70 0.97
CA ASN A 29 10.16 0.45 1.69
C ASN A 29 11.54 0.13 2.28
N ARG A 30 11.69 -1.04 2.90
CA ARG A 30 12.96 -1.48 3.46
C ARG A 30 14.05 -1.57 2.40
N MET A 31 13.73 -2.15 1.24
CA MET A 31 14.69 -2.35 0.15
C MET A 31 15.08 -1.02 -0.52
N ALA A 32 14.13 -0.09 -0.65
CA ALA A 32 14.38 1.23 -1.23
C ALA A 32 15.48 2.01 -0.50
N VAL A 33 15.65 1.81 0.82
CA VAL A 33 16.73 2.45 1.61
C VAL A 33 18.11 2.15 1.02
N PHE A 34 18.33 0.95 0.48
CA PHE A 34 19.62 0.53 -0.06
C PHE A 34 19.93 1.08 -1.45
N THR A 35 18.99 1.78 -2.07
CA THR A 35 19.20 2.48 -3.36
C THR A 35 19.83 3.86 -3.17
N LEU A 36 19.75 4.41 -1.95
CA LEU A 36 20.06 5.81 -1.67
C LEU A 36 21.58 6.11 -1.68
N PRO A 37 21.98 7.34 -2.05
CA PRO A 37 23.37 7.74 -2.05
C PRO A 37 23.94 7.91 -0.63
N PRO A 38 25.28 7.94 -0.45
CA PRO A 38 25.95 8.05 0.86
C PRO A 38 25.43 9.17 1.77
N GLU A 39 25.04 10.31 1.18
CA GLU A 39 24.55 11.50 1.85
C GLU A 39 23.19 11.29 2.52
N MET A 40 22.36 10.38 1.98
CA MET A 40 21.02 10.08 2.51
C MET A 40 20.97 8.76 3.27
N ILE A 41 21.72 7.75 2.81
CA ILE A 41 21.57 6.37 3.29
C ILE A 41 21.80 6.24 4.79
N LYS A 42 22.67 7.06 5.39
CA LYS A 42 22.92 7.01 6.84
C LYS A 42 21.66 7.36 7.65
N PHE A 43 20.94 8.43 7.27
CA PHE A 43 19.68 8.81 7.92
C PHE A 43 18.58 7.77 7.72
N TYR A 44 18.39 7.30 6.48
CA TYR A 44 17.34 6.33 6.15
C TYR A 44 17.62 4.95 6.76
N LYS A 45 18.88 4.51 6.78
CA LYS A 45 19.27 3.24 7.41
C LYS A 45 19.12 3.29 8.93
N HIS A 46 19.39 4.43 9.58
CA HIS A 46 19.13 4.60 11.01
C HIS A 46 17.63 4.43 11.33
N ASN A 47 16.75 4.93 10.46
CA ASN A 47 15.30 4.89 10.62
C ASN A 47 14.61 3.74 9.86
N ILE A 48 15.36 2.74 9.39
CA ILE A 48 14.83 1.69 8.50
C ILE A 48 13.68 0.90 9.12
N GLN A 49 13.70 0.70 10.45
CA GLN A 49 12.64 -0.01 11.15
C GLN A 49 11.32 0.77 11.08
N TYR A 50 11.36 2.08 11.35
CA TYR A 50 10.19 2.96 11.21
C TYR A 50 9.65 2.90 9.78
N LEU A 51 10.52 3.08 8.78
CA LEU A 51 10.11 3.07 7.36
C LEU A 51 9.48 1.73 6.96
N THR A 52 9.99 0.63 7.51
CA THR A 52 9.45 -0.71 7.28
C THR A 52 8.05 -0.82 7.92
N GLU A 53 7.94 -0.64 9.23
CA GLU A 53 6.69 -0.88 9.99
C GLU A 53 5.56 0.11 9.65
N LYS A 54 5.91 1.34 9.26
CA LYS A 54 4.95 2.41 8.97
C LYS A 54 4.53 2.41 7.50
N ALA A 55 5.15 1.58 6.65
CA ALA A 55 4.77 1.40 5.24
C ALA A 55 3.33 0.92 5.04
N VAL A 56 2.66 0.42 6.07
CA VAL A 56 1.28 -0.11 6.02
C VAL A 56 0.27 0.83 6.70
N ASN A 57 0.73 1.97 7.18
CA ASN A 57 -0.14 2.93 7.84
C ASN A 57 -1.23 3.53 6.95
N PRO A 58 -1.00 3.80 5.66
CA PRO A 58 -2.09 4.27 4.79
C PRO A 58 -3.29 3.32 4.78
N ASP A 59 -3.04 2.02 4.63
CA ASP A 59 -4.10 1.00 4.72
C ASP A 59 -4.88 1.04 6.04
N LYS A 60 -4.17 1.28 7.16
CA LYS A 60 -4.78 1.43 8.49
C LYS A 60 -5.61 2.71 8.59
N ARG A 61 -5.21 3.79 7.92
CA ARG A 61 -5.93 5.07 7.93
C ARG A 61 -7.28 4.98 7.23
N ARG A 62 -7.47 4.08 6.26
CA ARG A 62 -8.77 3.86 5.59
C ARG A 62 -9.93 3.56 6.56
N TYR A 63 -9.64 2.95 7.72
CA TYR A 63 -10.66 2.64 8.73
C TYR A 63 -11.13 3.86 9.54
N ILE A 64 -10.39 4.97 9.49
CA ILE A 64 -10.65 6.17 10.29
C ILE A 64 -10.76 7.45 9.47
N MET A 65 -10.33 7.43 8.19
CA MET A 65 -10.37 8.56 7.25
C MET A 65 -10.99 8.08 5.94
N LYS A 66 -12.20 8.54 5.64
CA LYS A 66 -12.95 8.13 4.45
C LYS A 66 -12.20 8.48 3.16
N GLU A 67 -11.57 9.65 3.14
CA GLU A 67 -10.83 10.20 2.01
C GLU A 67 -9.52 9.44 1.74
N GLU A 68 -9.08 8.56 2.66
CA GLU A 68 -7.87 7.77 2.44
C GLU A 68 -8.11 6.70 1.38
N ALA A 69 -9.30 6.09 1.33
CA ALA A 69 -9.56 4.93 0.47
C ALA A 69 -9.21 5.19 -1.00
N ALA A 70 -9.60 6.34 -1.54
CA ALA A 70 -9.37 6.71 -2.93
C ALA A 70 -7.87 6.88 -3.29
N ARG A 71 -6.98 7.00 -2.30
CA ARG A 71 -5.56 7.25 -2.52
C ARG A 71 -4.76 6.00 -2.90
N HIS A 72 -5.39 4.83 -2.82
CA HIS A 72 -4.75 3.53 -3.04
C HIS A 72 -4.95 2.99 -4.45
N TYR A 73 -5.85 3.54 -5.25
CA TYR A 73 -6.18 2.95 -6.55
C TYR A 73 -6.55 4.00 -7.58
N ILE A 74 -6.78 3.53 -8.80
CA ILE A 74 -7.47 4.27 -9.86
C ILE A 74 -8.24 3.28 -10.75
N ASP A 75 -9.55 3.30 -10.72
CA ASP A 75 -10.41 2.40 -11.48
C ASP A 75 -10.54 2.88 -12.92
N LEU A 76 -9.56 2.54 -13.77
CA LEU A 76 -9.46 3.06 -15.13
C LEU A 76 -10.64 2.64 -16.02
N ASP A 77 -11.22 1.47 -15.77
CA ASP A 77 -12.34 0.90 -16.52
C ASP A 77 -13.62 1.75 -16.44
N VAL A 78 -13.78 2.57 -15.40
CA VAL A 78 -14.91 3.50 -15.25
C VAL A 78 -14.87 4.63 -16.28
N TYR A 79 -13.67 5.05 -16.67
CA TYR A 79 -13.46 6.19 -17.55
C TYR A 79 -13.55 5.84 -19.03
N GLY A 80 -13.93 4.60 -19.34
CA GLY A 80 -14.18 4.08 -20.67
C GLY A 80 -12.96 3.46 -21.35
N ASP A 81 -13.17 2.96 -22.56
CA ASP A 81 -12.12 2.33 -23.34
C ASP A 81 -10.94 3.29 -23.55
N SER A 82 -9.72 2.76 -23.45
CA SER A 82 -8.49 3.55 -23.58
C SER A 82 -8.32 4.65 -22.52
N ALA A 83 -9.02 4.59 -21.39
CA ALA A 83 -8.81 5.48 -20.24
C ALA A 83 -7.33 5.62 -19.88
N LEU A 84 -6.60 4.50 -19.93
CA LEU A 84 -5.16 4.47 -19.70
C LEU A 84 -4.39 5.55 -20.50
N TYR A 85 -4.79 5.82 -21.75
CA TYR A 85 -4.12 6.76 -22.65
C TYR A 85 -4.79 8.14 -22.72
N THR A 86 -6.04 8.27 -22.26
CA THR A 86 -6.85 9.49 -22.42
C THR A 86 -7.09 10.24 -21.12
N MET A 87 -6.78 9.63 -19.98
CA MET A 87 -6.86 10.26 -18.66
C MET A 87 -5.84 11.40 -18.54
N PRO A 88 -6.27 12.60 -18.12
CA PRO A 88 -5.36 13.73 -17.92
C PRO A 88 -4.30 13.41 -16.85
N ARG A 89 -3.04 13.72 -17.17
CA ARG A 89 -1.92 13.36 -16.28
C ARG A 89 -1.76 14.32 -15.10
N TYR A 90 -2.27 15.54 -15.19
CA TYR A 90 -2.21 16.54 -14.13
C TYR A 90 -3.58 16.71 -13.46
N TRP A 91 -3.56 16.99 -12.15
CA TRP A 91 -4.77 17.03 -11.33
C TRP A 91 -5.80 18.04 -11.80
N ASN A 92 -5.39 19.28 -12.09
CA ASN A 92 -6.31 20.34 -12.51
C ASN A 92 -7.04 19.99 -13.81
N ASP A 93 -6.33 19.42 -14.78
CA ASP A 93 -6.91 18.97 -16.05
C ASP A 93 -7.88 17.79 -15.82
N ALA A 94 -7.56 16.90 -14.88
CA ALA A 94 -8.43 15.79 -14.50
C ALA A 94 -9.72 16.30 -13.85
N VAL A 95 -9.63 17.26 -12.94
CA VAL A 95 -10.79 17.88 -12.27
C VAL A 95 -11.65 18.65 -13.27
N GLU A 96 -11.04 19.37 -14.22
CA GLU A 96 -11.80 20.04 -15.28
C GLU A 96 -12.58 19.06 -16.15
N LYS A 97 -11.99 17.89 -16.43
CA LYS A 97 -12.60 16.86 -17.29
C LYS A 97 -13.66 16.00 -16.58
N TYR A 98 -13.43 15.61 -15.33
CA TYR A 98 -14.24 14.60 -14.63
C TYR A 98 -14.88 15.06 -13.32
N THR A 99 -14.56 16.27 -12.83
CA THR A 99 -14.87 16.78 -11.48
C THR A 99 -14.14 16.05 -10.35
N GLU A 100 -13.87 16.74 -9.25
CA GLU A 100 -13.17 16.18 -8.10
C GLU A 100 -13.93 15.04 -7.44
N ASP A 101 -15.26 15.15 -7.30
CA ASP A 101 -16.09 14.11 -6.66
C ASP A 101 -16.00 12.77 -7.41
N THR A 102 -16.02 12.79 -8.75
CA THR A 102 -15.84 11.58 -9.56
C THR A 102 -14.45 10.98 -9.37
N LEU A 103 -13.40 11.81 -9.40
CA LEU A 103 -12.03 11.32 -9.21
C LEU A 103 -11.85 10.67 -7.83
N GLN A 104 -12.40 11.28 -6.78
CA GLN A 104 -12.38 10.71 -5.43
C GLN A 104 -13.20 9.42 -5.33
N ALA A 105 -14.27 9.25 -6.12
CA ALA A 105 -15.07 8.03 -6.12
C ALA A 105 -14.35 6.84 -6.77
N TYR A 106 -13.49 7.10 -7.76
CA TYR A 106 -12.85 6.07 -8.60
C TYR A 106 -11.32 6.08 -8.52
N GLY A 107 -10.77 6.67 -7.47
CA GLY A 107 -9.37 6.58 -7.13
C GLY A 107 -8.47 7.65 -7.78
N ILE A 108 -7.46 8.07 -7.01
CA ILE A 108 -6.58 9.20 -7.30
C ILE A 108 -5.09 8.90 -7.11
N VAL A 109 -4.70 7.63 -6.96
CA VAL A 109 -3.32 7.23 -6.58
C VAL A 109 -2.21 7.93 -7.38
N PRO A 110 -2.24 8.07 -8.74
CA PRO A 110 -1.12 8.69 -9.45
C PRO A 110 -0.94 10.19 -9.14
N TRP A 111 -2.01 10.93 -8.86
CA TRP A 111 -1.91 12.33 -8.47
C TRP A 111 -1.53 12.48 -7.00
N HIS A 112 -2.03 11.57 -6.15
CA HIS A 112 -1.71 11.57 -4.73
C HIS A 112 -0.23 11.28 -4.46
N ILE A 113 0.40 10.36 -5.21
CA ILE A 113 1.85 10.12 -5.14
C ILE A 113 2.64 11.43 -5.33
N ASN A 114 2.28 12.22 -6.35
CA ASN A 114 2.94 13.48 -6.65
C ASN A 114 2.70 14.53 -5.54
N LEU A 115 1.50 14.56 -4.95
CA LEU A 115 1.20 15.40 -3.78
C LEU A 115 2.07 15.03 -2.58
N VAL A 116 2.16 13.74 -2.24
CA VAL A 116 2.99 13.28 -1.10
C VAL A 116 4.47 13.53 -1.37
N LYS A 117 4.93 13.40 -2.62
CA LYS A 117 6.28 13.80 -3.02
C LYS A 117 6.55 15.26 -2.70
N TYR A 118 5.64 16.15 -3.08
CA TYR A 118 5.77 17.57 -2.76
C TYR A 118 5.83 17.81 -1.25
N GLN A 119 4.97 17.13 -0.48
CA GLN A 119 4.97 17.21 0.99
C GLN A 119 6.30 16.72 1.60
N LEU A 120 6.87 15.64 1.06
CA LEU A 120 8.18 15.14 1.46
C LEU A 120 9.29 16.15 1.16
N THR A 121 9.29 16.77 -0.03
CA THR A 121 10.22 17.86 -0.36
C THR A 121 10.11 19.01 0.65
N GLN A 122 8.89 19.44 0.99
CA GLN A 122 8.69 20.50 1.98
C GLN A 122 9.20 20.10 3.38
N ALA A 123 8.97 18.86 3.80
CA ALA A 123 9.45 18.35 5.07
C ALA A 123 10.99 18.32 5.15
N MET A 124 11.65 17.92 4.05
CA MET A 124 13.11 17.95 3.94
C MET A 124 13.63 19.39 3.97
N LEU A 125 12.99 20.30 3.23
CA LEU A 125 13.36 21.72 3.21
C LEU A 125 13.26 22.36 4.60
N SER A 126 12.20 22.04 5.35
CA SER A 126 12.01 22.51 6.72
C SER A 126 12.77 21.70 7.77
N ARG A 127 13.51 20.66 7.38
CA ARG A 127 14.24 19.75 8.28
C ARG A 127 13.37 19.11 9.37
N ASP A 128 12.10 18.83 9.05
CA ASP A 128 11.12 18.24 9.98
C ASP A 128 11.21 16.70 9.93
N ILE A 129 11.91 16.11 10.90
CA ILE A 129 12.23 14.67 10.93
C ILE A 129 10.97 13.81 10.91
N ASP A 130 9.98 14.13 11.75
CA ASP A 130 8.75 13.35 11.88
C ASP A 130 7.98 13.32 10.56
N ARG A 131 7.90 14.47 9.88
CA ARG A 131 7.27 14.57 8.56
C ARG A 131 8.08 13.89 7.47
N ILE A 132 9.41 13.98 7.48
CA ILE A 132 10.27 13.27 6.51
C ILE A 132 10.01 11.78 6.61
N LEU A 133 10.03 11.21 7.82
CA LEU A 133 9.82 9.79 8.04
C LEU A 133 8.41 9.35 7.66
N ARG A 134 7.39 10.11 8.09
CA ARG A 134 5.99 9.82 7.75
C ARG A 134 5.76 9.84 6.25
N TYR A 135 6.13 10.91 5.55
CA TYR A 135 5.90 11.03 4.11
C TYR A 135 6.77 10.07 3.30
N SER A 136 7.96 9.71 3.78
CA SER A 136 8.78 8.67 3.15
C SER A 136 8.09 7.29 3.19
N ALA A 137 7.52 6.91 4.34
CA ALA A 137 6.79 5.66 4.47
C ALA A 137 5.46 5.68 3.69
N ASP A 138 4.71 6.78 3.79
CA ASP A 138 3.42 6.94 3.10
C ASP A 138 3.60 6.91 1.57
N ILE A 139 4.56 7.64 1.01
CA ILE A 139 4.78 7.61 -0.46
C ILE A 139 5.22 6.24 -0.94
N GLY A 140 6.01 5.51 -0.13
CA GLY A 140 6.43 4.15 -0.46
C GLY A 140 5.26 3.17 -0.56
N HIS A 141 4.22 3.37 0.26
CA HIS A 141 2.98 2.61 0.17
C HIS A 141 2.23 2.88 -1.14
N TYR A 142 1.91 4.15 -1.43
CA TYR A 142 1.13 4.51 -2.61
C TYR A 142 1.85 4.17 -3.92
N ILE A 143 3.18 4.24 -3.95
CA ILE A 143 3.97 3.73 -5.08
C ILE A 143 3.84 2.21 -5.20
N GLY A 144 3.83 1.48 -4.09
CA GLY A 144 3.56 0.04 -4.07
C GLY A 144 2.19 -0.26 -4.69
N ASP A 145 1.15 0.41 -4.22
CA ASP A 145 -0.24 0.28 -4.71
C ASP A 145 -0.35 0.57 -6.21
N ALA A 146 0.25 1.66 -6.68
CA ALA A 146 0.25 2.00 -8.11
C ALA A 146 0.96 0.97 -9.01
N ASN A 147 1.78 0.08 -8.42
CA ASN A 147 2.41 -1.04 -9.12
C ASN A 147 1.61 -2.35 -8.98
N VAL A 148 0.43 -2.36 -8.35
CA VAL A 148 -0.46 -3.53 -8.28
C VAL A 148 -1.47 -3.49 -9.43
N PRO A 149 -1.49 -4.48 -10.35
CA PRO A 149 -2.43 -4.48 -11.48
C PRO A 149 -3.90 -4.37 -11.05
N LEU A 150 -4.26 -5.02 -9.94
CA LEU A 150 -5.62 -5.05 -9.40
C LEU A 150 -6.05 -3.73 -8.74
N HIS A 151 -5.14 -2.77 -8.52
CA HIS A 151 -5.48 -1.42 -8.05
C HIS A 151 -5.79 -0.47 -9.23
N THR A 152 -5.98 -1.01 -10.44
CA THR A 152 -6.23 -0.23 -11.66
C THR A 152 -7.61 -0.49 -12.30
N THR A 153 -8.52 -1.15 -11.59
CA THR A 153 -9.82 -1.64 -12.10
C THR A 153 -10.87 -1.80 -11.00
N GLU A 154 -12.14 -1.52 -11.31
CA GLU A 154 -13.26 -1.84 -10.43
C GLU A 154 -13.36 -3.35 -10.17
N ASN A 155 -12.82 -4.22 -11.03
CA ASN A 155 -12.76 -5.67 -10.81
C ASN A 155 -11.59 -6.11 -9.90
N TYR A 156 -11.16 -5.25 -8.98
CA TYR A 156 -9.98 -5.41 -8.13
C TYR A 156 -9.91 -6.74 -7.37
N ASN A 157 -11.04 -7.36 -7.05
CA ASN A 157 -11.10 -8.65 -6.34
C ASN A 157 -11.76 -9.75 -7.16
N GLY A 158 -11.85 -9.60 -8.49
CA GLY A 158 -12.46 -10.59 -9.37
C GLY A 158 -13.97 -10.71 -9.23
N GLN A 159 -14.63 -9.77 -8.56
CA GLN A 159 -16.07 -9.80 -8.26
C GLN A 159 -16.97 -9.68 -9.49
N LEU A 160 -16.46 -9.13 -10.60
CA LEU A 160 -17.19 -9.01 -11.87
C LEU A 160 -16.93 -10.20 -12.80
N THR A 161 -15.88 -10.99 -12.55
CA THR A 161 -15.46 -12.11 -13.41
C THR A 161 -15.53 -13.49 -12.73
N GLY A 162 -15.95 -13.56 -11.47
CA GLY A 162 -16.11 -14.82 -10.73
C GLY A 162 -14.83 -15.35 -10.09
N GLN A 163 -13.85 -14.49 -9.83
CA GLN A 163 -12.51 -14.81 -9.31
C GLN A 163 -12.31 -14.23 -7.91
N TYR A 164 -13.36 -14.29 -7.08
CA TYR A 164 -13.42 -13.62 -5.78
C TYR A 164 -12.24 -14.03 -4.88
N GLY A 165 -11.45 -13.06 -4.44
CA GLY A 165 -10.26 -13.28 -3.61
C GLY A 165 -8.92 -13.16 -4.36
N ILE A 166 -8.94 -12.91 -5.68
CA ILE A 166 -7.72 -12.77 -6.48
C ILE A 166 -6.82 -11.60 -6.01
N HIS A 167 -7.40 -10.57 -5.37
CA HIS A 167 -6.64 -9.46 -4.80
C HIS A 167 -5.63 -9.92 -3.77
N GLY A 168 -6.10 -10.55 -2.69
CA GLY A 168 -5.23 -11.08 -1.64
C GLY A 168 -4.38 -12.26 -2.12
N PHE A 169 -4.82 -12.97 -3.16
CA PHE A 169 -4.00 -13.99 -3.79
C PHE A 169 -2.74 -13.37 -4.44
N TRP A 170 -2.92 -12.37 -5.30
CA TRP A 170 -1.80 -11.75 -6.01
C TRP A 170 -0.93 -10.90 -5.09
N GLU A 171 -1.54 -10.01 -4.30
CA GLU A 171 -0.82 -9.01 -3.51
C GLU A 171 -0.13 -9.60 -2.29
N SER A 172 -0.60 -10.77 -1.83
CA SER A 172 -0.18 -11.28 -0.54
C SER A 172 0.31 -12.70 -0.56
N ARG A 173 -0.51 -13.63 -1.05
CA ARG A 173 -0.15 -15.04 -1.02
C ARG A 173 1.09 -15.32 -1.87
N LEU A 174 1.19 -14.72 -3.06
CA LEU A 174 2.37 -14.92 -3.92
C LEU A 174 3.66 -14.36 -3.31
N PRO A 175 3.73 -13.09 -2.83
CA PRO A 175 4.91 -12.62 -2.12
C PRO A 175 5.24 -13.46 -0.88
N GLU A 176 4.26 -13.83 -0.05
CA GLU A 176 4.52 -14.60 1.17
C GLU A 176 5.14 -15.98 0.88
N LEU A 177 4.76 -16.62 -0.23
CA LEU A 177 5.29 -17.93 -0.61
C LEU A 177 6.66 -17.84 -1.30
N PHE A 178 6.83 -16.88 -2.22
CA PHE A 178 7.93 -16.92 -3.20
C PHE A 178 8.96 -15.80 -3.05
N PHE A 179 8.80 -14.87 -2.08
CA PHE A 179 9.69 -13.71 -1.95
C PHE A 179 11.18 -14.07 -1.80
N GLU A 180 11.49 -15.18 -1.10
CA GLU A 180 12.89 -15.61 -0.91
C GLU A 180 13.59 -16.01 -2.21
N GLU A 181 12.84 -16.22 -3.30
CA GLU A 181 13.37 -16.53 -4.63
C GLU A 181 13.61 -15.27 -5.49
N TYR A 182 13.11 -14.11 -5.07
CA TYR A 182 13.15 -12.89 -5.87
C TYR A 182 14.52 -12.21 -5.81
N ASP A 183 15.05 -11.78 -6.96
CA ASP A 183 16.16 -10.84 -7.01
C ASP A 183 15.60 -9.42 -6.96
N LEU A 184 15.78 -8.73 -5.84
CA LEU A 184 15.28 -7.37 -5.64
C LEU A 184 16.36 -6.29 -5.77
N PHE A 185 17.51 -6.60 -6.40
CA PHE A 185 18.55 -5.62 -6.65
C PHE A 185 18.21 -4.70 -7.83
N VAL A 186 17.94 -3.42 -7.55
CA VAL A 186 17.45 -2.44 -8.54
C VAL A 186 18.43 -1.32 -8.88
N GLY A 187 19.62 -1.33 -8.28
CA GLY A 187 20.62 -0.28 -8.47
C GLY A 187 20.39 0.96 -7.59
N LYS A 188 20.95 2.09 -8.02
CA LYS A 188 20.93 3.35 -7.26
C LYS A 188 19.71 4.19 -7.62
N ALA A 189 19.28 5.02 -6.67
CA ALA A 189 18.28 6.04 -6.90
C ALA A 189 18.76 7.07 -7.93
N GLU A 190 17.85 7.54 -8.76
CA GLU A 190 18.05 8.51 -9.84
C GLU A 190 17.03 9.64 -9.73
N TYR A 191 17.41 10.82 -10.23
CA TYR A 191 16.54 11.98 -10.21
C TYR A 191 15.44 11.85 -11.28
N ILE A 192 14.21 12.19 -10.91
CA ILE A 192 13.05 12.16 -11.81
C ILE A 192 12.67 13.59 -12.21
N ASP A 193 12.80 13.90 -13.49
CA ASP A 193 12.44 15.23 -14.03
C ASP A 193 10.95 15.58 -13.86
N ASN A 194 10.06 14.58 -14.01
CA ASN A 194 8.63 14.76 -13.86
C ASN A 194 7.98 13.61 -13.08
N THR A 195 7.91 13.81 -11.77
CA THR A 195 7.34 12.82 -10.83
C THR A 195 5.85 12.55 -11.04
N GLN A 196 5.09 13.50 -11.58
CA GLN A 196 3.70 13.26 -11.94
C GLN A 196 3.57 12.24 -13.08
N LEU A 197 4.40 12.36 -14.12
CA LEU A 197 4.40 11.40 -15.24
C LEU A 197 4.96 10.05 -14.81
N GLU A 198 5.96 10.02 -13.92
CA GLU A 198 6.49 8.76 -13.38
C GLU A 198 5.42 8.00 -12.56
N ALA A 199 4.62 8.71 -11.77
CA ALA A 199 3.49 8.09 -11.06
C ALA A 199 2.46 7.46 -12.00
N TRP A 200 2.22 8.08 -13.16
CA TRP A 200 1.37 7.50 -14.20
C TRP A 200 2.02 6.32 -14.92
N SER A 201 3.34 6.35 -15.09
CA SER A 201 4.12 5.24 -15.65
C SER A 201 3.88 3.96 -14.83
N ALA A 202 3.87 4.06 -13.49
CA ALA A 202 3.60 2.92 -12.61
C ALA A 202 2.21 2.31 -12.87
N VAL A 203 1.17 3.15 -12.88
CA VAL A 203 -0.21 2.74 -13.17
C VAL A 203 -0.32 2.11 -14.56
N GLU A 204 0.34 2.68 -15.56
CA GLU A 204 0.34 2.16 -16.92
C GLU A 204 0.93 0.76 -17.01
N HIS A 205 2.12 0.56 -16.46
CA HIS A 205 2.75 -0.76 -16.44
C HIS A 205 1.94 -1.79 -15.66
N ALA A 206 1.35 -1.40 -14.53
CA ALA A 206 0.49 -2.27 -13.73
C ALA A 206 -0.78 -2.65 -14.49
N HIS A 207 -1.47 -1.69 -15.09
CA HIS A 207 -2.71 -1.93 -15.83
C HIS A 207 -2.49 -2.82 -17.06
N LEU A 208 -1.38 -2.65 -17.78
CA LEU A 208 -1.02 -3.50 -18.91
C LEU A 208 -0.73 -4.97 -18.52
N ALA A 209 -0.56 -5.26 -17.23
CA ALA A 209 -0.39 -6.62 -16.71
C ALA A 209 -1.70 -7.24 -16.17
N LEU A 210 -2.77 -6.45 -16.04
CA LEU A 210 -4.05 -6.86 -15.45
C LEU A 210 -4.71 -8.01 -16.21
N ASP A 211 -4.59 -8.02 -17.54
CA ASP A 211 -5.18 -9.04 -18.39
C ASP A 211 -4.64 -10.44 -18.03
N SER A 212 -3.34 -10.53 -17.80
CA SER A 212 -2.62 -11.76 -17.48
C SER A 212 -2.96 -12.23 -16.07
N VAL A 213 -3.09 -11.29 -15.12
CA VAL A 213 -3.57 -11.60 -13.75
C VAL A 213 -4.94 -12.28 -13.79
N LEU A 214 -5.93 -11.66 -14.46
CA LEU A 214 -7.28 -12.22 -14.50
C LEU A 214 -7.36 -13.47 -15.37
N ARG A 215 -6.76 -13.46 -16.56
CA ARG A 215 -6.88 -14.55 -17.52
C ARG A 215 -6.19 -15.82 -17.04
N PHE A 216 -4.97 -15.73 -16.50
CA PHE A 216 -4.23 -16.93 -16.08
C PHE A 216 -4.86 -17.60 -14.86
N GLU A 217 -5.40 -16.85 -13.90
CA GLU A 217 -6.08 -17.45 -12.75
C GLU A 217 -7.31 -18.24 -13.21
N LYS A 218 -8.06 -17.69 -14.18
CA LYS A 218 -9.23 -18.35 -14.77
C LYS A 218 -8.84 -19.59 -15.56
N GLU A 219 -7.87 -19.48 -16.46
CA GLU A 219 -7.37 -20.62 -17.27
C GLU A 219 -6.83 -21.76 -16.38
N LEU A 220 -6.17 -21.43 -15.27
CA LEU A 220 -5.67 -22.41 -14.32
C LEU A 220 -6.81 -23.05 -13.51
N ALA A 221 -7.78 -22.24 -13.06
CA ALA A 221 -8.96 -22.73 -12.33
C ALA A 221 -9.81 -23.70 -13.16
N GLU A 222 -9.87 -23.55 -14.48
CA GLU A 222 -10.56 -24.49 -15.38
C GLU A 222 -9.83 -25.83 -15.52
N LYS A 223 -8.52 -25.88 -15.24
CA LYS A 223 -7.69 -27.10 -15.33
C LYS A 223 -7.54 -27.81 -13.97
N PHE A 224 -7.66 -27.07 -12.87
CA PHE A 224 -7.55 -27.61 -11.51
C PHE A 224 -8.89 -28.17 -11.01
N ALA A 225 -8.84 -29.30 -10.33
CA ALA A 225 -10.01 -29.77 -9.58
C ALA A 225 -10.33 -28.80 -8.43
N GLU A 226 -11.61 -28.53 -8.19
CA GLU A 226 -12.04 -27.51 -7.23
C GLU A 226 -11.54 -27.78 -5.79
N ASP A 227 -11.42 -29.06 -5.42
CA ASP A 227 -10.89 -29.54 -4.15
C ASP A 227 -9.38 -29.35 -4.00
N LYS A 228 -8.67 -29.07 -5.09
CA LYS A 228 -7.22 -28.80 -5.11
C LYS A 228 -6.86 -27.33 -5.26
N LYS A 229 -7.80 -26.48 -5.67
CA LYS A 229 -7.58 -25.04 -5.84
C LYS A 229 -7.29 -24.33 -4.51
N TYR A 230 -7.91 -24.81 -3.44
CA TYR A 230 -7.81 -24.18 -2.13
C TYR A 230 -7.30 -25.15 -1.07
N SER A 231 -6.61 -24.59 -0.08
CA SER A 231 -6.26 -25.25 1.17
C SER A 231 -6.81 -24.46 2.36
N PHE A 232 -6.65 -25.02 3.56
CA PHE A 232 -6.98 -24.33 4.80
C PHE A 232 -5.71 -24.18 5.63
N GLU A 233 -5.47 -22.97 6.12
CA GLU A 233 -4.32 -22.66 6.97
C GLU A 233 -4.80 -22.05 8.30
N GLU A 234 -4.10 -22.38 9.38
CA GLU A 234 -4.33 -21.77 10.69
C GLU A 234 -3.60 -20.42 10.76
N ARG A 235 -4.36 -19.36 11.00
CA ARG A 235 -3.85 -18.01 11.27
C ARG A 235 -4.28 -17.56 12.66
N GLY A 236 -3.35 -17.70 13.61
CA GLY A 236 -3.63 -17.46 15.01
C GLY A 236 -4.72 -18.41 15.50
N ALA A 237 -5.92 -17.88 15.79
CA ALA A 237 -7.06 -18.66 16.25
C ALA A 237 -8.09 -19.01 15.16
N MET A 238 -7.87 -18.57 13.91
CA MET A 238 -8.82 -18.76 12.80
C MET A 238 -8.27 -19.70 11.74
N THR A 239 -9.10 -20.59 11.23
CA THR A 239 -8.81 -21.35 9.99
C THR A 239 -9.33 -20.56 8.80
N VAL A 240 -8.46 -20.25 7.84
CA VAL A 240 -8.79 -19.44 6.66
C VAL A 240 -8.64 -20.29 5.40
N ARG A 241 -9.61 -20.20 4.48
CA ARG A 241 -9.52 -20.78 3.14
C ARG A 241 -8.57 -19.91 2.30
N VAL A 242 -7.52 -20.51 1.77
CA VAL A 242 -6.50 -19.84 0.96
C VAL A 242 -6.30 -20.59 -0.34
N TYR A 243 -5.65 -19.97 -1.32
CA TYR A 243 -5.18 -20.70 -2.50
C TYR A 243 -4.10 -21.70 -2.08
N SER A 244 -4.21 -22.94 -2.59
CA SER A 244 -3.24 -24.00 -2.28
C SER A 244 -1.85 -23.65 -2.77
N TYR A 245 -0.82 -24.26 -2.20
CA TYR A 245 0.56 -24.03 -2.61
C TYR A 245 0.74 -24.39 -4.11
N GLU A 246 0.24 -25.56 -4.52
CA GLU A 246 0.38 -26.06 -5.89
C GLU A 246 -0.32 -25.16 -6.92
N PHE A 247 -1.51 -24.62 -6.58
CA PHE A 247 -2.17 -23.65 -7.44
C PHE A 247 -1.39 -22.32 -7.48
N SER A 248 -0.83 -21.90 -6.35
CA SER A 248 -0.06 -20.66 -6.23
C SER A 248 1.24 -20.72 -7.06
N GLU A 249 1.93 -21.86 -7.02
CA GLU A 249 3.18 -22.13 -7.75
C GLU A 249 2.94 -22.11 -9.26
N GLU A 250 1.99 -22.90 -9.77
CA GLU A 250 1.68 -22.91 -11.21
C GLU A 250 1.19 -21.53 -11.70
N TYR A 251 0.38 -20.83 -10.91
CA TYR A 251 -0.05 -19.48 -11.27
C TYR A 251 1.12 -18.49 -11.29
N HIS A 252 2.05 -18.59 -10.33
CA HIS A 252 3.26 -17.76 -10.28
C HIS A 252 4.16 -18.01 -11.50
N GLU A 253 4.32 -19.26 -11.91
CA GLU A 253 5.01 -19.65 -13.14
C GLU A 253 4.34 -19.07 -14.39
N MET A 254 3.01 -19.16 -14.49
CA MET A 254 2.23 -18.56 -15.60
C MET A 254 2.40 -17.05 -15.68
N LEU A 255 2.47 -16.37 -14.54
CA LEU A 255 2.76 -14.93 -14.44
C LEU A 255 4.22 -14.60 -14.84
N ASN A 256 5.08 -15.61 -14.99
CA ASN A 256 6.44 -15.50 -15.50
C ASN A 256 7.24 -14.42 -14.76
N GLY A 257 7.26 -14.42 -13.42
CA GLY A 257 8.00 -13.43 -12.62
C GLY A 257 7.36 -12.03 -12.54
N MET A 258 6.07 -11.88 -12.83
CA MET A 258 5.39 -10.58 -12.77
C MET A 258 5.47 -9.91 -11.40
N VAL A 259 5.19 -10.64 -10.31
CA VAL A 259 5.19 -10.10 -8.95
C VAL A 259 6.56 -9.49 -8.61
N GLU A 260 7.64 -10.24 -8.87
CA GLU A 260 9.01 -9.76 -8.71
C GLU A 260 9.27 -8.49 -9.55
N ARG A 261 8.88 -8.47 -10.82
CA ARG A 261 9.05 -7.27 -11.68
C ARG A 261 8.33 -6.05 -11.12
N GLN A 262 7.11 -6.21 -10.61
CA GLN A 262 6.34 -5.11 -10.01
C GLN A 262 6.99 -4.63 -8.70
N MET A 263 7.47 -5.55 -7.85
CA MET A 263 8.20 -5.19 -6.64
C MET A 263 9.51 -4.46 -6.95
N ARG A 264 10.28 -4.92 -7.94
CA ARG A 264 11.51 -4.25 -8.39
C ARG A 264 11.24 -2.83 -8.90
N ARG A 265 10.18 -2.63 -9.68
CA ARG A 265 9.74 -1.30 -10.15
C ARG A 265 9.38 -0.40 -8.98
N ALA A 266 8.57 -0.89 -8.05
CA ALA A 266 8.20 -0.15 -6.85
C ALA A 266 9.43 0.24 -6.01
N ILE A 267 10.34 -0.69 -5.72
CA ILE A 267 11.57 -0.41 -4.93
C ILE A 267 12.41 0.69 -5.59
N LYS A 268 12.66 0.59 -6.90
CA LYS A 268 13.43 1.60 -7.65
C LYS A 268 12.74 2.96 -7.57
N MET A 269 11.45 2.99 -7.87
CA MET A 269 10.67 4.21 -7.90
C MET A 269 10.59 4.87 -6.51
N VAL A 270 10.41 4.12 -5.43
CA VAL A 270 10.46 4.68 -4.06
C VAL A 270 11.80 5.36 -3.78
N GLY A 271 12.91 4.70 -4.12
CA GLY A 271 14.24 5.27 -4.00
C GLY A 271 14.41 6.56 -4.80
N ASP A 272 13.99 6.53 -6.06
CA ASP A 272 14.04 7.67 -6.98
C ASP A 272 13.20 8.86 -6.48
N PHE A 273 12.00 8.60 -5.95
CA PHE A 273 11.13 9.63 -5.38
C PHE A 273 11.71 10.25 -4.11
N TRP A 274 12.25 9.45 -3.20
CA TRP A 274 12.93 9.96 -2.00
C TRP A 274 14.15 10.82 -2.39
N PHE A 275 14.97 10.34 -3.33
CA PHE A 275 16.13 11.08 -3.83
C PHE A 275 15.73 12.38 -4.51
N THR A 276 14.73 12.33 -5.40
CA THR A 276 14.20 13.52 -6.08
C THR A 276 13.66 14.54 -5.09
N ALA A 277 12.91 14.10 -4.07
CA ALA A 277 12.41 15.01 -3.04
C ALA A 277 13.54 15.70 -2.26
N TRP A 278 14.64 14.99 -1.99
CA TRP A 278 15.83 15.53 -1.32
C TRP A 278 16.61 16.52 -2.19
N VAL A 279 16.81 16.20 -3.46
CA VAL A 279 17.44 17.11 -4.43
C VAL A 279 16.63 18.40 -4.55
N ASP A 280 15.31 18.29 -4.71
CA ASP A 280 14.42 19.45 -4.84
C ASP A 280 14.34 20.30 -3.56
N ALA A 281 14.62 19.71 -2.41
CA ALA A 281 14.71 20.43 -1.13
C ALA A 281 16.04 21.19 -0.97
N GLY A 282 16.93 21.16 -1.97
CA GLY A 282 18.25 21.78 -1.92
C GLY A 282 19.30 20.93 -1.20
N GLN A 283 19.10 19.61 -1.16
CA GLN A 283 20.04 18.64 -0.60
C GLN A 283 20.46 18.94 0.85
N PRO A 284 19.51 19.13 1.79
CA PRO A 284 19.86 19.37 3.20
C PRO A 284 20.68 18.21 3.77
N ASP A 285 21.64 18.51 4.65
CA ASP A 285 22.41 17.47 5.34
C ASP A 285 21.51 16.73 6.34
N LEU A 286 21.06 15.53 5.94
CA LEU A 286 20.21 14.68 6.76
C LEU A 286 20.96 14.11 7.98
N ASN A 287 22.29 14.12 7.99
CA ASN A 287 23.07 13.60 9.11
C ASN A 287 23.02 14.53 10.32
N GLU A 288 22.90 15.84 10.11
CA GLU A 288 22.68 16.80 11.20
C GLU A 288 21.37 16.46 11.95
N LEU A 289 20.37 15.90 11.26
CA LEU A 289 19.07 15.56 11.85
C LEU A 289 19.13 14.35 12.80
N LEU A 290 20.16 13.51 12.68
CA LEU A 290 20.34 12.37 13.60
C LEU A 290 20.77 12.81 15.00
N GLU A 291 21.42 13.98 15.11
CA GLU A 291 21.90 14.51 16.40
C GLU A 291 20.78 15.18 17.21
N PHE A 292 19.65 15.49 16.56
CA PHE A 292 18.50 16.19 17.16
C PHE A 292 17.31 15.28 17.49
N SER A 293 17.38 13.97 17.24
CA SER A 293 16.27 13.07 17.56
C SER A 293 16.23 12.74 19.05
N PRO A 294 15.16 13.06 19.80
CA PRO A 294 14.94 12.55 21.16
C PRO A 294 14.49 11.08 21.06
N ALA A 295 15.40 10.23 20.60
CA ALA A 295 15.14 8.81 20.36
C ALA A 295 15.24 8.01 21.68
N GLU A 296 14.40 8.32 22.67
CA GLU A 296 14.03 7.37 23.73
C GLU A 296 12.55 7.45 24.15
N GLU A 297 11.79 8.50 23.80
CA GLU A 297 10.45 8.71 24.41
C GLU A 297 9.24 8.29 23.55
N GLN A 298 9.43 7.86 22.30
CA GLN A 298 8.30 7.48 21.40
C GLN A 298 8.19 5.99 21.06
N LEU A 299 8.98 5.12 21.70
CA LEU A 299 8.80 3.66 21.59
C LEU A 299 7.82 3.10 22.65
N ASN A 300 7.32 3.94 23.55
CA ASN A 300 6.31 3.61 24.54
C ASN A 300 5.17 4.64 24.50
N ASP A 301 4.25 4.49 23.55
CA ASP A 301 2.91 5.07 23.72
C ASP A 301 1.93 3.97 24.15
N PRO A 302 1.62 3.83 25.45
CA PRO A 302 0.54 3.01 25.92
C PRO A 302 -0.76 3.82 25.86
N GLY A 303 -1.40 3.82 24.69
CA GLY A 303 -2.82 4.15 24.55
C GLY A 303 -3.17 5.62 24.75
N GLU A 304 -3.43 6.31 23.65
CA GLU A 304 -4.25 7.52 23.66
C GLU A 304 -5.54 7.25 24.44
N THR A 305 -5.66 7.98 25.54
CA THR A 305 -6.81 7.96 26.43
C THR A 305 -7.99 8.56 25.65
N PRO A 306 -9.16 7.91 25.58
CA PRO A 306 -10.28 8.45 24.82
C PRO A 306 -10.77 9.72 25.50
N SER A 307 -10.57 10.85 24.83
CA SER A 307 -11.19 12.12 25.22
C SER A 307 -12.72 11.96 25.12
N ASN A 308 -13.40 12.26 26.23
CA ASN A 308 -14.85 12.27 26.31
C ASN A 308 -15.45 13.26 25.32
N LEU A 309 -16.04 12.78 24.22
CA LEU A 309 -17.00 13.56 23.42
C LEU A 309 -18.25 12.73 23.09
N ARG A 310 -19.39 13.43 23.17
CA ARG A 310 -20.72 12.98 23.55
C ARG A 310 -21.49 12.20 22.47
N ASN A 311 -22.34 11.29 22.95
CA ASN A 311 -23.48 10.70 22.24
C ASN A 311 -24.46 11.77 21.75
N HIS A 312 -24.72 11.81 20.44
CA HIS A 312 -26.05 11.88 19.82
C HIS A 312 -25.88 11.94 18.31
N GLU A 313 -26.02 10.81 17.61
CA GLU A 313 -26.31 10.79 16.16
C GLU A 313 -26.72 9.40 15.61
N SER A 314 -27.29 8.51 16.43
CA SER A 314 -27.87 7.25 15.93
C SER A 314 -29.36 7.41 15.62
N GLY A 315 -29.70 8.36 14.74
CA GLY A 315 -31.06 8.58 14.26
C GLY A 315 -31.78 7.26 13.98
N THR A 316 -32.69 6.89 14.87
CA THR A 316 -33.61 5.77 14.74
C THR A 316 -34.92 6.19 15.38
N ASP A 317 -35.73 6.84 14.56
CA ASP A 317 -37.15 6.99 14.80
C ASP A 317 -37.81 5.72 14.26
N VAL A 318 -38.24 4.80 15.13
CA VAL A 318 -39.34 3.86 14.85
C VAL A 318 -40.07 3.59 16.15
N GLY A 319 -41.26 4.16 16.28
CA GLY A 319 -42.17 3.91 17.39
C GLY A 319 -42.73 2.48 17.39
N SER A 320 -43.24 2.06 18.55
CA SER A 320 -44.51 1.33 18.64
C SER A 320 -44.94 1.12 20.09
N LYS A 321 -46.13 1.66 20.37
CA LYS A 321 -47.06 1.44 21.50
C LYS A 321 -46.77 2.10 22.84
#